data_AF-A0A1G2US73-F1
#
_entry.id   AF-A0A1G2US73-F1
#
_cell.length_a   1.000
_cell.length_b   1.000
_cell.length_c   1.000
_cell.angle_alpha   90.00
_cell.angle_beta   90.00
_cell.angle_gamma   90.00
#
_symmetry.space_group_name_H-M   'P 1'
#
loop_
_entity.id
_entity.type
_entity.pdbx_description
1 polymer ?
#
loop_
_entity_poly.entity_id
_entity_poly.type
_entity_poly.pdbx_seq_one_letter_code
_entity_poly.pdbx_strand_id
1 'polypeptide(L)'
;MIIGGNKNMDQKNLFKEYEGDFNQEETSGQKEKKERVFGYSPFALQDALGEKSAKKAWIEYEKLRFVGIDEEELIYKVISKIRDMTSIIMGANKEDLNLKDYPYNKSKKDLKNWKEEELKNLYTKLVEIYHNSRIKGDDLDMALEKTLLSI
;
A
#
# COMPACT_ATOMS: atom_id res chain seq x y z
N MET A 1 -58.41 -30.55 0.58
CA MET A 1 -58.30 -30.42 -0.88
C MET A 1 -56.91 -29.90 -1.18
N ILE A 2 -56.12 -30.70 -1.89
CA ILE A 2 -54.68 -30.55 -2.19
C ILE A 2 -54.48 -29.47 -3.25
N ILE A 3 -53.49 -28.58 -3.08
CA ILE A 3 -52.41 -28.24 -4.04
C ILE A 3 -51.26 -27.66 -3.18
N GLY A 4 -50.09 -28.25 -2.94
CA GLY A 4 -49.22 -28.95 -3.89
C GLY A 4 -48.18 -27.98 -4.46
N GLY A 5 -47.36 -27.34 -3.60
CA GLY A 5 -46.33 -26.37 -4.02
C GLY A 5 -44.94 -26.80 -3.58
N ASN A 6 -44.37 -27.78 -4.30
CA ASN A 6 -42.99 -28.22 -4.14
C ASN A 6 -42.05 -27.10 -4.66
N LYS A 7 -41.32 -26.43 -3.77
CA LYS A 7 -40.20 -25.53 -4.12
C LYS A 7 -38.93 -25.94 -3.38
N ASN A 8 -38.54 -27.21 -3.53
CA ASN A 8 -37.11 -27.52 -3.57
C ASN A 8 -36.63 -27.16 -4.99
N MET A 9 -36.38 -25.88 -5.20
CA MET A 9 -35.68 -25.40 -6.40
C MET A 9 -34.24 -25.89 -6.25
N ASP A 10 -33.96 -26.99 -6.94
CA ASP A 10 -32.69 -27.70 -6.96
C ASP A 10 -31.55 -26.72 -7.27
N GLN A 11 -30.83 -26.28 -6.23
CA GLN A 11 -29.71 -25.35 -6.35
C GLN A 11 -28.62 -25.86 -7.30
N LYS A 12 -28.61 -27.17 -7.61
CA LYS A 12 -27.71 -27.78 -8.60
C LYS A 12 -28.01 -27.36 -10.04
N ASN A 13 -29.23 -26.94 -10.36
CA ASN A 13 -29.60 -26.50 -11.70
C ASN A 13 -29.36 -25.01 -11.94
N LEU A 14 -29.17 -24.21 -10.88
CA LEU A 14 -28.92 -22.78 -11.03
C LEU A 14 -27.53 -22.49 -11.62
N PHE A 15 -26.57 -23.38 -11.40
CA PHE A 15 -25.19 -23.21 -11.87
C PHE A 15 -24.94 -23.74 -13.27
N LYS A 16 -25.80 -24.64 -13.76
CA LYS A 16 -25.64 -25.28 -15.08
C LYS A 16 -25.77 -24.29 -16.24
N GLU A 17 -26.55 -23.23 -16.04
CA GLU A 17 -26.76 -22.17 -17.03
C GLU A 17 -25.56 -21.21 -17.11
N TYR A 18 -24.72 -21.16 -16.07
CA TYR A 18 -23.56 -20.27 -15.96
C TYR A 18 -22.22 -21.01 -16.02
N GLU A 19 -22.19 -22.34 -16.19
CA GLU A 19 -20.96 -23.12 -16.38
C GLU A 19 -20.13 -22.63 -17.58
N GLY A 20 -20.76 -22.00 -18.58
CA GLY A 20 -20.09 -21.36 -19.71
C GLY A 20 -19.45 -19.99 -19.38
N ASP A 21 -19.97 -19.28 -18.38
CA ASP A 21 -19.49 -17.95 -18.00
C ASP A 21 -18.26 -18.01 -17.08
N PHE A 22 -18.12 -19.09 -16.30
CA PHE A 22 -16.93 -19.34 -15.48
C PHE A 22 -15.78 -20.01 -16.26
N ASN A 23 -16.04 -20.47 -17.49
CA ASN A 23 -15.05 -21.03 -18.41
C ASN A 23 -14.55 -19.98 -19.43
N GLN A 24 -14.64 -18.69 -19.10
CA GLN A 24 -13.67 -17.77 -19.66
C GLN A 24 -12.32 -18.19 -19.09
N GLU A 25 -11.57 -18.95 -19.88
CA GLU A 25 -10.12 -18.98 -19.75
C GLU A 25 -9.69 -17.56 -19.41
N GLU A 26 -9.03 -17.40 -18.27
CA GLU A 26 -8.25 -16.21 -18.01
C GLU A 26 -7.30 -16.12 -19.21
N THR A 27 -7.74 -15.43 -20.26
CA THR A 27 -6.84 -14.92 -21.27
C THR A 27 -5.89 -14.12 -20.42
N SER A 28 -4.71 -14.70 -20.22
CA SER A 28 -3.55 -14.01 -19.69
C SER A 28 -3.33 -12.88 -20.69
N GLY A 29 -4.11 -11.81 -20.52
CA GLY A 29 -3.88 -10.55 -21.14
C GLY A 29 -2.46 -10.28 -20.73
N GLN A 30 -1.55 -10.45 -21.69
CA GLN A 30 -0.20 -9.99 -21.56
C GLN A 30 -0.42 -8.53 -21.18
N LYS A 31 -0.29 -8.23 -19.87
CA LYS A 31 -0.19 -6.86 -19.42
C LYS A 31 1.01 -6.38 -20.18
N GLU A 32 0.76 -5.66 -21.27
CA GLU A 32 1.79 -5.01 -22.05
C GLU A 32 2.68 -4.38 -21.00
N LYS A 33 3.89 -4.90 -20.92
CA LYS A 33 4.81 -4.56 -19.85
C LYS A 33 5.20 -3.14 -20.20
N LYS A 34 4.40 -2.16 -19.71
CA LYS A 34 4.60 -0.73 -19.95
C LYS A 34 6.09 -0.52 -19.81
N GLU A 35 6.73 -0.23 -20.93
CA GLU A 35 8.17 -0.09 -21.00
C GLU A 35 8.49 0.98 -19.96
N ARG A 36 9.22 0.59 -18.90
CA ARG A 36 9.44 1.50 -17.77
C ARG A 36 10.35 2.59 -18.29
N VAL A 37 9.73 3.69 -18.72
CA VAL A 37 10.42 4.84 -19.36
C VAL A 37 11.48 5.45 -18.43
N PHE A 38 11.49 5.11 -17.14
CA PHE A 38 12.63 5.35 -16.24
C PHE A 38 12.92 4.13 -15.35
N GLY A 39 14.21 3.81 -15.21
CA GLY A 39 14.75 2.74 -14.36
C GLY A 39 14.63 3.02 -12.86
N TYR A 40 13.41 3.27 -12.39
CA TYR A 40 13.15 3.56 -10.98
C TYR A 40 13.04 2.27 -10.16
N SER A 41 13.76 2.22 -9.04
CA SER A 41 13.65 1.10 -8.08
C SER A 41 12.31 1.23 -7.34
N PRO A 42 11.44 0.21 -7.37
CA PRO A 42 10.10 0.29 -6.74
C PRO A 42 10.14 0.54 -5.22
N PHE A 43 11.31 0.37 -4.60
CA PHE A 43 11.53 0.51 -3.16
C PHE A 43 12.36 1.74 -2.78
N ALA A 44 12.85 2.55 -3.72
CA ALA A 44 13.79 3.63 -3.42
C ALA A 44 13.25 4.64 -2.40
N LEU A 45 11.98 5.04 -2.52
CA LEU A 45 11.32 5.91 -1.54
C LEU A 45 11.30 5.27 -0.13
N GLN A 46 10.89 4.00 -0.03
CA GLN A 46 10.82 3.29 1.25
C GLN A 46 12.19 3.05 1.87
N ASP A 47 13.20 2.84 1.04
CA ASP A 47 14.59 2.72 1.46
C ASP A 47 15.11 4.05 2.02
N ALA A 48 14.81 5.18 1.35
CA ALA A 48 15.19 6.50 1.83
C ALA A 48 14.52 6.88 3.17
N LEU A 49 13.26 6.47 3.38
CA LEU A 49 12.58 6.56 4.68
C LEU A 49 13.29 5.73 5.74
N GLY A 50 13.64 4.48 5.41
CA GLY A 50 14.36 3.59 6.32
C GLY A 50 15.74 4.14 6.73
N GLU A 51 16.44 4.79 5.79
CA GLU A 51 17.70 5.49 6.03
C GLU A 51 17.57 6.79 6.83
N LYS A 52 16.34 7.24 7.12
CA LYS A 52 16.05 8.53 7.77
C LYS A 52 16.74 9.71 7.07
N SER A 53 16.62 9.75 5.74
CA SER A 53 17.25 10.77 4.92
C SER A 53 16.18 11.64 4.24
N ALA A 54 15.84 12.80 4.83
CA ALA A 54 14.91 13.76 4.24
C ALA A 54 15.25 14.09 2.78
N LYS A 55 16.53 14.37 2.49
CA LYS A 55 16.99 14.68 1.14
C LYS A 55 16.70 13.55 0.16
N LYS A 56 17.04 12.30 0.51
CA LYS A 56 16.79 11.16 -0.38
C LYS A 56 15.29 10.91 -0.51
N ALA A 57 14.53 10.97 0.59
CA ALA A 57 13.10 10.74 0.58
C ALA A 57 12.38 11.72 -0.34
N TRP A 58 12.72 13.02 -0.25
CA TRP A 58 12.16 14.04 -1.13
C TRP A 58 12.60 13.86 -2.60
N ILE A 59 13.88 13.58 -2.87
CA ILE A 59 14.34 13.33 -4.26
C ILE A 59 13.63 12.11 -4.88
N GLU A 60 13.49 11.02 -4.14
CA GLU A 60 12.81 9.82 -4.62
C GLU A 60 11.30 10.03 -4.75
N TYR A 61 10.71 10.86 -3.89
CA TYR A 61 9.32 11.32 -4.03
C TYR A 61 9.12 12.12 -5.33
N GLU A 62 9.93 13.16 -5.55
CA GLU A 62 9.85 14.00 -6.76
C GLU A 62 10.03 13.21 -8.05
N LYS A 63 10.98 12.27 -8.07
CA LYS A 63 11.14 11.36 -9.22
C LYS A 63 9.88 10.57 -9.51
N LEU A 64 9.18 10.11 -8.48
CA LEU A 64 7.92 9.36 -8.63
C LEU A 64 6.77 10.26 -9.10
N ARG A 65 6.68 11.48 -8.57
CA ARG A 65 5.73 12.49 -9.05
C ARG A 65 5.98 12.83 -10.52
N PHE A 66 7.24 13.03 -10.91
CA PHE A 66 7.64 13.39 -12.27
C PHE A 66 7.28 12.33 -13.33
N VAL A 67 7.23 11.05 -12.95
CA VAL A 67 6.78 9.96 -13.83
C VAL A 67 5.27 9.71 -13.74
N GLY A 68 4.53 10.58 -13.03
CA GLY A 68 3.07 10.56 -12.95
C GLY A 68 2.50 9.60 -11.91
N ILE A 69 3.25 9.21 -10.87
CA ILE A 69 2.65 8.49 -9.74
C ILE A 69 1.89 9.47 -8.86
N ASP A 70 0.63 9.12 -8.60
CA ASP A 70 -0.30 9.88 -7.78
C ASP A 70 0.12 9.93 -6.30
N GLU A 71 -0.14 11.06 -5.65
CA GLU A 71 0.25 11.33 -4.27
C GLU A 71 -0.47 10.40 -3.29
N GLU A 72 -1.67 9.94 -3.63
CA GLU A 72 -2.41 8.95 -2.86
C GLU A 72 -1.66 7.60 -2.87
N GLU A 73 -1.18 7.17 -4.03
CA GLU A 73 -0.39 5.94 -4.10
C GLU A 73 0.90 6.08 -3.26
N LEU A 74 1.55 7.23 -3.31
CA LEU A 74 2.79 7.49 -2.59
C LEU A 74 2.58 7.55 -1.08
N ILE A 75 1.54 8.25 -0.60
CA ILE A 75 1.28 8.32 0.84
C ILE A 75 0.99 6.93 1.42
N TYR A 76 0.30 6.04 0.71
CA TYR A 76 0.08 4.67 1.19
C TYR A 76 1.38 3.87 1.31
N LYS A 77 2.35 4.06 0.38
CA LYS A 77 3.67 3.40 0.49
C LYS A 77 4.45 3.93 1.69
N VAL A 78 4.39 5.24 1.93
CA VAL A 78 5.05 5.91 3.07
C VAL A 78 4.41 5.44 4.38
N ILE A 79 3.08 5.52 4.51
CA ILE A 79 2.32 5.04 5.66
C ILE A 79 2.64 3.57 5.93
N SER A 80 2.61 2.70 4.92
CA SER A 80 2.88 1.27 5.11
C SER A 80 4.27 1.03 5.66
N LYS A 81 5.29 1.71 5.11
CA LYS A 81 6.67 1.57 5.58
C LYS A 81 6.82 2.02 7.04
N ILE A 82 6.31 3.20 7.37
CA ILE A 82 6.41 3.75 8.74
C ILE A 82 5.57 2.92 9.71
N ARG A 83 4.38 2.47 9.33
CA ARG A 83 3.55 1.53 10.12
C ARG A 83 4.31 0.26 10.43
N ASP A 84 4.89 -0.40 9.42
CA ASP A 84 5.60 -1.66 9.62
C ASP A 84 6.80 -1.47 10.56
N MET A 85 7.57 -0.39 10.38
CA MET A 85 8.66 -0.06 11.30
C MET A 85 8.15 0.22 12.73
N THR A 86 7.06 0.98 12.87
CA THR A 86 6.42 1.29 14.15
C THR A 86 5.96 0.02 14.86
N SER A 87 5.31 -0.89 14.15
CA SER A 87 4.85 -2.15 14.74
C SER A 87 6.01 -3.05 15.15
N ILE A 88 7.05 -3.17 14.32
CA ILE A 88 8.21 -4.01 14.63
C ILE A 88 8.98 -3.48 15.84
N ILE A 89 9.18 -2.15 15.95
CA ILE A 89 9.85 -1.58 17.13
C ILE A 89 9.03 -1.75 18.41
N MET A 90 7.70 -1.80 18.29
CA MET A 90 6.77 -2.11 19.38
C MET A 90 6.68 -3.61 19.71
N GLY A 91 7.42 -4.47 18.99
CA GLY A 91 7.52 -5.91 19.28
C GLY A 91 6.72 -6.82 18.36
N ALA A 92 6.06 -6.31 17.32
CA ALA A 92 5.37 -7.14 16.33
C ALA A 92 6.37 -8.02 15.57
N ASN A 93 6.03 -9.29 15.41
CA ASN A 93 6.78 -10.24 14.59
C ASN A 93 6.28 -10.22 13.13
N LYS A 94 6.85 -11.09 12.30
CA LYS A 94 6.54 -11.16 10.86
C LYS A 94 5.11 -11.68 10.63
N GLU A 95 4.70 -12.64 11.43
CA GLU A 95 3.40 -13.30 11.40
C GLU A 95 2.27 -12.32 11.78
N ASP A 96 2.49 -11.50 12.81
CA ASP A 96 1.55 -10.45 13.27
C ASP A 96 1.21 -9.44 12.15
N LEU A 97 2.20 -9.16 11.28
CA LEU A 97 2.08 -8.17 10.22
C LEU A 97 1.71 -8.78 8.86
N ASN A 98 1.61 -10.10 8.76
CA ASN A 98 1.40 -10.81 7.50
C ASN A 98 2.37 -10.37 6.39
N LEU A 99 3.64 -10.11 6.77
CA LEU A 99 4.68 -9.65 5.84
C LEU A 99 5.51 -10.82 5.31
N LYS A 100 6.01 -10.67 4.08
CA LYS A 100 7.07 -11.54 3.56
C LYS A 100 8.40 -11.25 4.25
N ASP A 101 9.36 -12.18 4.13
CA ASP A 101 10.68 -12.06 4.77
C ASP A 101 11.43 -10.78 4.36
N TYR A 102 11.42 -10.43 3.07
CA TYR A 102 12.18 -9.29 2.58
C TYR A 102 11.69 -7.95 3.16
N PRO A 103 10.39 -7.56 3.05
CA PRO A 103 9.90 -6.32 3.65
C PRO A 103 10.10 -6.26 5.17
N TYR A 104 9.83 -7.37 5.88
CA TYR A 104 10.00 -7.43 7.33
C TYR A 104 11.47 -7.20 7.73
N ASN A 105 12.39 -7.97 7.15
CA ASN A 105 13.83 -7.85 7.46
C ASN A 105 14.39 -6.48 7.07
N LYS A 106 13.91 -5.91 5.96
CA LYS A 106 14.29 -4.55 5.55
C LYS A 106 13.85 -3.54 6.60
N SER A 107 12.57 -3.51 6.98
CA SER A 107 12.06 -2.60 8.02
C SER A 107 12.75 -2.80 9.36
N LYS A 108 12.99 -4.05 9.78
CA LYS A 108 13.74 -4.36 11.00
C LYS A 108 15.18 -3.82 10.96
N LYS A 109 15.88 -3.93 9.83
CA LYS A 109 17.24 -3.39 9.65
C LYS A 109 17.26 -1.86 9.76
N ASP A 110 16.22 -1.21 9.25
CA ASP A 110 16.12 0.25 9.22
C ASP A 110 15.85 0.86 10.61
N LEU A 111 15.32 0.07 11.57
CA LEU A 111 15.04 0.52 12.94
C LEU A 111 16.25 1.08 13.68
N LYS A 112 17.47 0.69 13.29
CA LYS A 112 18.70 1.25 13.89
C LYS A 112 18.82 2.77 13.73
N ASN A 113 18.09 3.37 12.78
CA ASN A 113 18.13 4.81 12.50
C ASN A 113 17.03 5.59 13.23
N TRP A 114 16.10 4.91 13.91
CA TRP A 114 14.85 5.48 14.39
C TRP A 114 14.61 5.20 15.86
N LYS A 115 14.00 6.16 16.56
CA LYS A 115 13.41 5.94 17.89
C LYS A 115 11.93 5.59 17.75
N GLU A 116 11.41 4.86 18.72
CA GLU A 116 9.98 4.47 18.77
C GLU A 116 9.05 5.70 18.71
N GLU A 117 9.35 6.73 19.52
CA GLU A 117 8.55 7.95 19.57
C GLU A 117 8.55 8.73 18.25
N GLU A 118 9.69 8.77 17.56
CA GLU A 118 9.81 9.43 16.25
C GLU A 118 8.93 8.74 15.20
N LEU A 119 8.93 7.40 15.19
CA LEU A 119 8.10 6.61 14.28
C LEU A 119 6.61 6.77 14.59
N LYS A 120 6.23 6.75 15.87
CA LYS A 120 4.84 7.00 16.30
C LYS A 120 4.36 8.38 15.85
N ASN A 121 5.15 9.42 16.11
CA ASN A 121 4.81 10.80 15.74
C ASN A 121 4.70 10.95 14.22
N LEU A 122 5.63 10.37 13.46
CA LEU A 122 5.59 10.40 12.01
C LEU A 122 4.37 9.63 11.46
N TYR A 123 4.07 8.44 12.00
CA TYR A 123 2.89 7.67 11.61
C TYR A 123 1.60 8.46 11.85
N THR A 124 1.44 9.03 13.04
CA THR A 124 0.29 9.88 13.38
C THR A 124 0.20 11.06 12.41
N LYS A 125 1.31 11.72 12.09
CA LYS A 125 1.33 12.85 11.15
C LYS A 125 0.89 12.44 9.74
N LEU A 126 1.38 11.31 9.25
CA LEU A 126 1.03 10.79 7.92
C LEU A 126 -0.46 10.44 7.80
N VAL A 127 -1.01 9.80 8.83
CA VAL A 127 -2.45 9.49 8.89
C VAL A 127 -3.28 10.79 8.96
N GLU A 128 -2.82 11.78 9.73
CA GLU A 128 -3.48 13.08 9.84
C GLU A 128 -3.54 13.82 8.49
N ILE A 129 -2.42 13.94 7.77
CA ILE A 129 -2.40 14.64 6.47
C ILE A 129 -3.26 13.92 5.43
N TYR A 130 -3.28 12.58 5.45
CA TYR A 130 -4.15 11.79 4.57
C TYR A 130 -5.63 12.06 4.83
N HIS A 131 -6.04 12.10 6.10
CA HIS A 131 -7.43 12.39 6.43
C HIS A 131 -7.81 13.85 6.16
N ASN A 132 -6.91 14.79 6.46
CA ASN A 132 -7.14 16.21 6.21
C ASN A 132 -7.29 16.50 4.71
N SER A 133 -6.51 15.88 3.83
CA SER A 133 -6.68 16.09 2.38
C SER A 133 -8.05 15.63 1.88
N ARG A 134 -8.57 14.51 2.42
CA ARG A 134 -9.89 13.98 2.07
C ARG A 134 -11.05 14.77 2.65
N ILE A 135 -10.92 15.26 3.88
CA ILE A 135 -12.02 15.89 4.64
C ILE A 135 -12.04 17.40 4.43
N LYS A 136 -10.88 18.05 4.47
CA LYS A 136 -10.73 19.51 4.41
C LYS A 136 -10.35 20.00 3.01
N GLY A 137 -9.92 19.11 2.12
CA GLY A 137 -9.41 19.48 0.80
C GLY A 137 -8.00 20.05 0.84
N ASP A 138 -7.23 19.77 1.91
CA ASP A 138 -5.83 20.18 2.00
C ASP A 138 -5.01 19.52 0.87
N ASP A 139 -4.02 20.24 0.34
CA ASP A 139 -3.11 19.73 -0.69
C ASP A 139 -2.22 18.60 -0.12
N LEU A 140 -2.53 17.37 -0.53
CA LEU A 140 -1.85 16.16 -0.07
C LEU A 140 -0.39 16.12 -0.55
N ASP A 141 -0.12 16.57 -1.77
CA ASP A 141 1.21 16.56 -2.38
C ASP A 141 2.14 17.44 -1.54
N MET A 142 1.74 18.69 -1.32
CA MET A 142 2.50 19.65 -0.51
C MET A 142 2.63 19.21 0.95
N ALA A 143 1.58 18.63 1.54
CA ALA A 143 1.63 18.15 2.92
C ALA A 143 2.58 16.96 3.07
N LEU A 144 2.62 16.05 2.10
CA LEU A 144 3.51 14.91 2.10
C LEU A 144 4.96 15.35 1.91
N GLU A 145 5.24 16.24 0.95
CA GLU A 145 6.59 16.82 0.78
C GLU A 145 7.13 17.44 2.07
N LYS A 146 6.34 18.30 2.72
CA LYS A 146 6.72 18.92 4.00
C LYS A 146 7.00 17.88 5.09
N THR A 147 6.21 16.80 5.10
CA THR A 147 6.41 15.71 6.06
C THR A 147 7.70 14.96 5.78
N LEU A 148 8.01 14.66 4.51
CA LEU A 148 9.26 14.00 4.12
C LEU A 148 10.50 14.84 4.43
N LEU A 149 10.40 16.16 4.25
CA LEU A 149 11.49 17.10 4.57
C LEU A 149 11.72 17.28 6.09
N SER A 150 10.76 16.85 6.93
CA SER A 150 10.85 16.93 8.39
C SER A 150 11.49 15.70 9.06
N ILE A 151 11.80 14.66 8.26
CA ILE A 151 12.43 13.39 8.70
C ILE A 151 13.89 13.60 9.10
#